data_AF-A0A662SJN7-F1
#
_entry.id   AF-A0A662SJN7-F1
#
_cell.length_a   1.000
_cell.length_b   1.000
_cell.length_c   1.000
_cell.angle_alpha   90.00
_cell.angle_beta   90.00
_cell.angle_gamma   90.00
#
_symmetry.space_group_name_H-M   'P 1'
#
loop_
_entity.id
_entity.type
_entity.pdbx_description
1 polymer ?
#
loop_
_entity_poly.entity_id
_entity_poly.type
_entity_poly.pdbx_seq_one_letter_code
_entity_poly.pdbx_strand_id
1 'polypeptide(L)'
;ARAKRYALDRYSRPSKEVTEGIEMLVPYKGKVVSIIKEFVGGLKAAFGYAGASTIEDMWIKAKLGRVTPLGMREISAHGHSHSMVEGGLWVTS
;
A
#
# COMPACT_ATOMS: atom_id res chain seq x y z
N ALA A 1 -31.03 -3.28 5.12
CA ALA A 1 -31.12 -4.06 6.37
C ALA A 1 -29.73 -4.54 6.78
N ARG A 2 -28.95 -3.72 7.52
CA ARG A 2 -27.60 -4.07 7.99
C ARG A 2 -27.70 -4.59 9.42
N ALA A 3 -27.56 -5.90 9.58
CA ALA A 3 -27.65 -6.57 10.87
C ALA A 3 -26.49 -6.12 11.79
N LYS A 4 -26.88 -5.75 13.00
CA LYS A 4 -26.05 -5.29 14.12
C LYS A 4 -24.91 -6.25 14.42
N ARG A 5 -23.67 -5.76 14.42
CA ARG A 5 -22.55 -6.39 15.14
C ARG A 5 -22.14 -5.48 16.29
N TYR A 6 -22.92 -5.55 17.36
CA TYR A 6 -22.46 -5.10 18.67
C TYR A 6 -22.66 -6.25 19.64
N ALA A 7 -21.55 -6.80 20.14
CA ALA A 7 -21.57 -7.41 21.45
C ALA A 7 -21.74 -6.26 22.44
N LEU A 8 -22.99 -5.89 22.73
CA LEU A 8 -23.31 -4.93 23.77
C LEU A 8 -23.21 -5.66 25.11
N ASP A 9 -22.10 -5.42 25.81
CA ASP A 9 -22.02 -5.66 27.24
C ASP A 9 -23.11 -4.81 27.93
N ARG A 10 -23.96 -5.47 28.71
CA ARG A 10 -25.21 -4.92 29.27
C ARG A 10 -24.96 -3.84 30.33
N TYR A 11 -23.70 -3.63 30.73
CA TYR A 11 -23.28 -2.62 31.73
C TYR A 11 -22.25 -1.61 31.22
N SER A 12 -21.77 -1.70 29.98
CA SER A 12 -20.76 -0.77 29.47
C SER A 12 -21.42 0.49 28.90
N ARG A 13 -21.27 1.62 29.61
CA ARG A 13 -21.61 2.94 29.06
C ARG A 13 -20.86 3.12 27.73
N PRO A 14 -21.52 3.54 26.64
CA PRO A 14 -20.87 3.67 25.34
C PRO A 14 -19.96 4.90 25.31
N SER A 15 -18.77 4.81 25.89
CA SER A 15 -17.72 5.80 25.68
C SER A 15 -16.90 5.41 24.45
N LYS A 16 -17.44 5.67 23.26
CA LYS A 16 -16.64 5.68 22.04
C LYS A 16 -16.92 6.98 21.29
N GLU A 17 -16.56 8.10 21.93
CA GLU A 17 -16.52 9.45 21.33
C GLU A 17 -15.22 9.68 20.55
N VAL A 18 -14.63 8.63 19.98
CA VAL A 18 -13.40 8.74 19.21
C VAL A 18 -13.63 8.07 17.87
N THR A 19 -13.48 8.85 16.80
CA THR A 19 -13.42 8.34 15.44
C THR A 19 -12.07 7.63 15.22
N GLU A 20 -12.11 6.32 14.97
CA GLU A 20 -10.92 5.48 14.73
C GLU A 20 -10.49 5.44 13.25
N GLY A 21 -11.20 6.15 12.38
CA GLY A 21 -10.95 6.12 10.94
C GLY A 21 -11.54 7.31 10.20
N ILE A 22 -11.06 7.49 8.97
CA ILE A 22 -11.52 8.49 7.99
C ILE A 22 -12.10 7.73 6.80
N GLU A 23 -13.22 8.20 6.25
CA GLU A 23 -13.83 7.65 5.04
C GLU A 23 -13.36 8.45 3.82
N MET A 24 -12.93 7.76 2.76
CA MET A 24 -12.52 8.41 1.51
C MET A 24 -12.79 7.49 0.31
N LEU A 25 -13.01 8.11 -0.85
CA LEU A 25 -13.10 7.41 -2.13
C LEU A 25 -11.69 7.09 -2.66
N VAL A 26 -11.51 5.86 -3.14
CA VAL A 26 -10.28 5.42 -3.80
C VAL A 26 -10.54 5.29 -5.30
N PRO A 27 -9.66 5.80 -6.19
CA PRO A 27 -9.83 5.66 -7.63
C PRO A 27 -9.92 4.20 -8.06
N TYR A 28 -10.73 3.93 -9.09
CA TYR A 28 -10.85 2.59 -9.66
C TYR A 28 -9.51 2.14 -10.27
N LYS A 29 -9.02 0.96 -9.86
CA LYS A 29 -7.70 0.42 -10.25
C LYS A 29 -7.77 -0.67 -11.33
N GLY A 30 -8.95 -0.92 -11.92
CA GLY A 30 -9.11 -1.99 -12.91
C GLY A 30 -9.43 -3.35 -12.31
N LYS A 31 -9.08 -4.42 -13.05
CA LYS A 31 -9.38 -5.80 -12.64
C LYS A 31 -8.42 -6.24 -11.53
N VAL A 32 -8.94 -6.94 -10.53
CA VAL A 32 -8.12 -7.49 -9.43
C VAL A 32 -6.97 -8.36 -9.95
N VAL A 33 -7.20 -9.13 -11.02
CA VAL A 33 -6.19 -10.00 -11.63
C VAL A 33 -4.98 -9.23 -12.15
N SER A 34 -5.14 -8.02 -12.71
CA SER A 34 -3.98 -7.24 -13.19
C SER A 34 -3.13 -6.72 -12.04
N ILE A 35 -3.78 -6.26 -10.97
CA ILE A 35 -3.11 -5.77 -9.75
C ILE A 35 -2.33 -6.91 -9.08
N ILE A 36 -2.93 -8.10 -8.96
CA ILE A 36 -2.23 -9.27 -8.40
C ILE A 36 -1.02 -9.64 -9.24
N LYS A 37 -1.13 -9.61 -10.57
CA LYS A 37 0.01 -9.90 -11.46
C LYS A 37 1.16 -8.93 -11.26
N GLU A 38 0.87 -7.64 -11.07
CA GLU A 38 1.87 -6.62 -10.76
C GLU A 38 2.57 -6.89 -9.42
N PHE A 39 1.79 -7.18 -8.36
CA PHE A 39 2.36 -7.54 -7.06
C PHE A 39 3.24 -8.79 -7.12
N VAL A 40 2.79 -9.84 -7.83
CA VAL A 40 3.59 -11.05 -8.03
C VAL A 40 4.86 -10.75 -8.83
N GLY A 41 4.79 -9.86 -9.82
CA GLY A 41 5.95 -9.40 -10.60
C GLY A 41 7.00 -8.72 -9.71
N GLY A 42 6.56 -7.75 -8.89
CA GLY A 42 7.44 -7.05 -7.94
C GLY A 42 8.04 -8.00 -6.90
N LEU A 43 7.24 -8.92 -6.36
CA LEU A 43 7.72 -9.91 -5.39
C LEU A 43 8.79 -10.84 -6.00
N LYS A 44 8.60 -11.30 -7.23
CA LYS A 44 9.59 -12.12 -7.93
C LYS A 44 10.89 -11.36 -8.22
N ALA A 45 10.80 -10.08 -8.56
CA ALA A 45 12.00 -9.24 -8.68
C ALA A 45 12.76 -9.14 -7.35
N ALA A 46 12.03 -8.95 -6.23
CA ALA A 46 12.61 -8.95 -4.89
C ALA A 46 13.30 -10.27 -4.53
N PHE A 47 12.71 -11.42 -4.90
CA PHE A 47 13.33 -12.74 -4.73
C PHE A 47 14.68 -12.83 -5.46
N GLY A 48 14.74 -12.30 -6.68
CA GLY A 48 15.98 -12.20 -7.47
C GLY A 48 17.06 -11.37 -6.76
N TYR A 49 16.72 -10.18 -6.26
CA TYR A 49 17.66 -9.33 -5.52
C TYR A 49 18.15 -9.97 -4.21
N ALA A 50 17.28 -10.70 -3.52
CA ALA A 50 17.62 -11.38 -2.27
C ALA A 50 18.29 -12.76 -2.46
N GLY A 51 18.35 -13.29 -3.69
CA GLY A 51 18.86 -14.65 -3.96
C GLY A 51 18.01 -15.76 -3.32
N ALA A 52 16.69 -15.53 -3.24
CA ALA A 52 15.73 -16.43 -2.60
C ALA A 52 14.88 -17.17 -3.65
N SER A 53 14.72 -18.48 -3.47
CA SER A 53 13.89 -19.30 -4.36
C SER A 53 12.48 -19.54 -3.80
N THR A 54 12.30 -19.32 -2.49
CA THR A 54 11.04 -19.54 -1.76
C THR A 54 10.77 -18.39 -0.80
N ILE A 55 9.55 -18.33 -0.25
CA ILE A 55 9.18 -17.33 0.77
C ILE A 55 10.01 -17.53 2.04
N GLU A 56 10.22 -18.78 2.45
CA GLU A 56 11.04 -19.12 3.62
C GLU A 56 12.49 -18.69 3.41
N ASP A 57 13.04 -18.95 2.22
CA ASP A 57 14.37 -18.48 1.83
C ASP A 57 14.46 -16.95 1.92
N MET A 58 13.43 -16.24 1.48
CA MET A 58 13.42 -14.78 1.54
C MET A 58 13.44 -14.28 2.98
N TRP A 59 12.67 -14.90 3.89
CA TRP A 59 12.71 -14.53 5.31
C TRP A 59 14.07 -14.75 5.96
N ILE A 60 14.82 -15.76 5.51
CA ILE A 60 16.14 -16.10 6.06
C ILE A 60 17.26 -15.25 5.42
N LYS A 61 17.20 -15.04 4.10
CA LYS A 61 18.28 -14.41 3.31
C LYS A 61 18.17 -12.90 3.20
N ALA A 62 16.96 -12.34 3.24
CA ALA A 62 16.75 -10.91 3.05
C ALA A 62 17.41 -10.11 4.19
N LYS A 63 18.17 -9.08 3.81
CA LYS A 63 18.76 -8.12 4.75
C LYS A 63 18.11 -6.76 4.52
N LEU A 64 17.55 -6.19 5.58
CA LEU A 64 16.92 -4.87 5.53
C LEU A 64 17.90 -3.80 6.01
N GLY A 65 18.11 -2.78 5.18
CA GLY A 65 18.85 -1.59 5.55
C GLY A 65 17.91 -0.52 6.12
N ARG A 66 18.42 0.30 7.04
CA ARG A 66 17.70 1.50 7.49
C ARG A 66 17.91 2.61 6.47
N VAL A 67 16.82 3.15 5.94
CA VAL A 67 16.84 4.29 5.01
C VAL A 67 16.73 5.60 5.79
N THR A 68 17.56 6.58 5.45
CA THR A 68 17.49 7.94 6.02
C THR A 68 16.46 8.78 5.24
N PRO A 69 15.96 9.91 5.78
CA PRO A 69 15.04 10.78 5.04
C PRO A 69 15.61 11.29 3.71
N LEU A 70 16.93 11.47 3.61
CA LEU A 70 17.60 11.84 2.36
C LEU A 70 17.64 10.66 1.37
N GLY A 71 17.94 9.46 1.85
CA GLY A 71 17.89 8.24 1.00
C GLY A 71 16.49 7.92 0.48
N MET A 72 15.44 8.29 1.22
CA MET A 72 14.05 8.16 0.73
C MET A 72 13.80 9.07 -0.48
N ARG A 73 14.45 10.24 -0.52
CA ARG A 73 14.43 11.07 -1.74
C ARG A 73 15.12 10.28 -2.84
N GLU A 74 16.39 9.92 -2.70
CA GLU A 74 17.13 9.22 -3.76
C GLU A 74 16.43 7.98 -4.38
N ILE A 75 15.66 7.22 -3.59
CA ILE A 75 14.89 6.05 -4.06
C ILE A 75 13.61 6.46 -4.82
N SER A 76 12.98 7.57 -4.44
CA SER A 76 11.85 8.12 -5.19
C SER A 76 12.33 8.54 -6.59
N ALA A 77 11.46 8.46 -7.60
CA ALA A 77 11.83 8.85 -8.95
C ALA A 77 12.28 10.33 -8.99
N HIS A 78 13.59 10.57 -9.13
CA HIS A 78 14.17 11.90 -9.30
C HIS A 78 14.46 12.11 -10.79
N GLY A 79 13.72 13.01 -11.45
CA GLY A 79 14.12 13.52 -12.77
C GLY A 79 13.41 12.95 -14.00
N HIS A 80 12.25 12.30 -13.86
CA HIS A 80 11.34 12.17 -14.99
C HIS A 80 10.07 12.98 -14.71
N SER A 81 9.90 14.08 -15.44
CA SER A 81 8.59 14.70 -15.65
C SER A 81 7.69 13.69 -16.37
N HIS A 82 7.18 12.71 -15.63
CA HIS A 82 6.20 11.77 -16.15
C HIS A 82 4.86 12.50 -16.23
N SER A 83 4.69 13.29 -17.29
CA SER A 83 3.40 13.83 -17.71
C SER A 83 2.57 12.69 -18.31
N MET A 84 2.12 11.77 -17.45
CA MET A 84 1.10 10.81 -17.84
C MET A 84 -0.25 11.52 -17.76
N VAL A 85 -0.62 12.13 -18.88
CA VAL A 85 -1.98 12.62 -19.12
C VAL A 85 -2.87 11.40 -19.34
N GLU A 86 -3.54 10.97 -18.28
CA GLU A 86 -4.84 10.30 -18.39
C GLU A 86 -5.78 10.87 -17.33
N GLY A 87 -6.71 11.72 -17.79
CA GLY A 87 -7.91 12.07 -17.05
C GLY A 87 -7.82 13.29 -16.12
N GLY A 88 -7.97 14.48 -16.71
CA GLY A 88 -8.60 15.63 -16.02
C GLY A 88 -7.65 16.61 -15.32
N LEU A 89 -7.46 17.76 -15.98
CA LEU A 89 -6.86 19.02 -15.51
C LEU A 89 -5.39 19.00 -15.04
N TRP A 90 -4.54 19.63 -15.85
CA TRP A 90 -3.26 20.19 -15.41
C TRP A 90 -3.11 21.61 -16.00
N VAL A 91 -3.16 22.61 -15.12
CA VAL A 91 -2.74 23.99 -15.40
C VAL A 91 -1.22 24.01 -15.26
N THR A 92 -0.50 24.46 -16.29
CA THR A 92 0.96 24.64 -16.26
C THR A 92 1.32 26.08 -15.91
N SER A 93 2.39 26.27 -15.12
CA SER A 93 3.27 27.45 -15.22
C SER A 93 4.61 27.01 -15.77
#